data_AF-A0A7S2DAG2-F1
#
_entry.id   AF-A0A7S2DAG2-F1
#
_cell.length_a   1.000
_cell.length_b   1.000
_cell.length_c   1.000
_cell.angle_alpha   90.00
_cell.angle_beta   90.00
_cell.angle_gamma   90.00
#
_symmetry.space_group_name_H-M   'P 1'
#
loop_
_entity.id
_entity.type
_entity.pdbx_description
1 polymer ?
#
loop_
_entity_poly.entity_id
_entity_poly.type
_entity_poly.pdbx_seq_one_letter_code
_entity_poly.pdbx_strand_id
1 'polypeptide(L)'
;MLGNLQKEHVHYDPENVYSPVMSYDSFRTLLAIGAAADYELRSADISGAFLQGEIDKDIYIKHPGGKLDPTTGEPMTCKLVASAYGLKQSPKLFAKALQAEFKSG
;
A
#
# COMPACT_ATOMS: atom_id res chain seq x y z
N MET A 1 0.86 -12.52 14.65
CA MET A 1 1.29 -12.05 13.32
C MET A 1 0.37 -12.70 12.30
N LEU A 2 -0.57 -11.95 11.70
CA LEU A 2 -1.41 -12.46 10.62
C LEU A 2 -0.50 -12.69 9.41
N GLY A 3 0.07 -13.90 9.31
CA GLY A 3 0.97 -14.27 8.23
C GLY A 3 0.27 -14.05 6.89
N ASN A 4 0.92 -13.29 6.01
CA ASN A 4 0.40 -13.04 4.68
C ASN A 4 0.45 -14.35 3.87
N LEU A 5 -0.70 -15.02 3.72
CA LEU A 5 -0.82 -16.24 2.90
C LEU A 5 -0.89 -15.93 1.40
N GLN A 6 -0.32 -14.79 0.97
CA GLN A 6 -0.38 -14.38 -0.42
C GLN A 6 0.54 -15.28 -1.27
N LYS A 7 -0.01 -15.86 -2.34
CA LYS A 7 0.74 -16.67 -3.31
C LYS A 7 1.12 -15.81 -4.51
N GLU A 8 2.37 -15.94 -4.94
CA GLU A 8 2.89 -15.31 -6.16
C GLU A 8 2.05 -15.74 -7.37
N HIS A 9 1.87 -14.80 -8.31
CA HIS A 9 1.07 -14.93 -9.52
C HIS A 9 -0.44 -15.14 -9.32
N VAL A 10 -0.88 -15.56 -8.12
CA VAL A 10 -2.30 -15.67 -7.74
C VAL A 10 -2.80 -14.33 -7.17
N HIS A 11 -2.21 -13.88 -6.06
CA HIS A 11 -2.68 -12.72 -5.31
C HIS A 11 -1.94 -11.42 -5.65
N TYR A 12 -0.72 -11.53 -6.18
CA TYR A 12 0.08 -10.39 -6.64
C TYR A 12 1.09 -10.88 -7.68
N ASP A 13 1.59 -9.95 -8.49
CA ASP A 13 2.65 -10.21 -9.45
C ASP A 13 3.99 -9.79 -8.83
N PRO A 14 4.98 -10.71 -8.67
CA PRO A 14 6.29 -10.41 -8.09
C PRO A 14 7.06 -9.30 -8.80
N GLU A 15 6.89 -9.16 -10.12
CA GLU A 15 7.56 -8.10 -10.88
C GLU A 15 6.86 -6.74 -10.69
N ASN A 16 5.64 -6.76 -10.14
CA ASN A 16 4.77 -5.61 -10.05
C ASN A 16 4.53 -5.12 -8.61
N VAL A 17 5.34 -5.51 -7.62
CA VAL A 17 5.18 -5.09 -6.19
C VAL A 17 6.16 -4.01 -5.72
N TYR A 18 7.01 -3.47 -6.59
CA TYR A 18 7.95 -2.43 -6.21
C TYR A 18 7.26 -1.14 -5.75
N SER A 19 7.76 -0.53 -4.68
CA SER A 19 7.39 0.82 -4.26
C SER A 19 8.43 1.80 -4.79
N PRO A 20 8.04 2.95 -5.36
CA PRO A 20 8.99 4.01 -5.60
C PRO A 20 9.49 4.54 -4.26
N VAL A 21 10.77 4.34 -3.98
CA VAL A 21 11.45 4.92 -2.82
C VAL A 21 12.50 5.89 -3.35
N MET A 22 12.46 7.12 -2.88
CA MET A 22 13.46 8.11 -3.23
C MET A 22 14.81 7.71 -2.61
N SER A 23 15.88 7.77 -3.41
CA SER A 23 17.23 7.54 -2.90
C SER A 23 17.67 8.67 -1.97
N TYR A 24 18.62 8.39 -1.07
CA TYR A 24 19.19 9.44 -0.20
C TYR A 24 19.87 10.55 -1.00
N ASP A 25 20.49 10.22 -2.13
CA ASP A 25 21.14 11.23 -2.97
C ASP A 25 20.09 12.15 -3.61
N SER A 26 19.01 11.58 -4.15
CA SER A 26 17.88 12.36 -4.67
C SER A 26 17.25 13.24 -3.61
N PHE A 27 17.09 12.72 -2.39
CA PHE A 27 16.56 13.50 -1.27
C PHE A 27 17.46 14.67 -0.90
N ARG A 28 18.77 14.43 -0.76
CA ARG A 28 19.76 15.49 -0.48
C ARG A 28 19.81 16.54 -1.58
N THR A 29 19.74 16.13 -2.85
CA THR A 29 19.68 17.05 -3.98
C THR A 29 18.43 17.93 -3.90
N LEU A 30 17.25 17.36 -3.61
CA LEU A 30 16.02 18.13 -3.45
C LEU A 30 16.14 19.18 -2.32
N LEU A 31 16.70 18.78 -1.17
CA LEU A 31 16.95 19.69 -0.06
C LEU A 31 17.95 20.79 -0.43
N ALA A 32 19.04 20.46 -1.13
CA ALA A 32 20.04 21.43 -1.56
C ALA A 32 19.46 22.46 -2.55
N ILE A 33 18.60 22.02 -3.48
CA ILE A 33 17.89 22.92 -4.40
C ILE A 33 16.96 23.84 -3.61
N GLY A 34 16.18 23.31 -2.66
CA GLY A 34 15.29 24.10 -1.82
C GLY A 34 16.05 25.14 -1.01
N ALA A 35 17.18 24.76 -0.40
CA ALA A 35 18.02 25.68 0.36
C ALA A 35 18.67 26.76 -0.52
N ALA A 36 19.13 26.40 -1.72
CA ALA A 36 19.74 27.36 -2.66
C ALA A 36 18.72 28.37 -3.22
N ALA A 37 17.46 27.97 -3.34
CA ALA A 37 16.36 28.81 -3.80
C ALA A 37 15.61 29.53 -2.66
N ASP A 38 16.04 29.37 -1.40
CA ASP A 38 15.38 29.91 -0.20
C ASP A 38 13.90 29.49 -0.09
N TYR A 39 13.59 28.23 -0.43
CA TYR A 39 12.24 27.68 -0.37
C TYR A 39 11.88 27.13 1.01
N GLU A 40 10.65 27.40 1.44
CA GLU A 40 10.07 26.75 2.62
C GLU A 40 9.69 25.30 2.27
N LEU A 41 10.39 24.33 2.84
CA LEU A 41 10.10 22.92 2.67
C LEU A 41 9.12 22.42 3.73
N ARG A 42 8.07 21.73 3.31
CA ARG A 42 7.07 21.10 4.20
C ARG A 42 7.05 19.59 3.98
N SER A 43 7.06 18.84 5.07
CA SER A 43 6.84 17.39 5.07
C SER A 43 5.43 17.07 5.54
N ALA A 44 4.86 16.00 5.00
CA ALA A 44 3.58 15.47 5.43
C ALA A 44 3.72 13.95 5.65
N ASP A 45 3.17 13.47 6.76
CA ASP A 45 3.01 12.04 7.03
C ASP A 45 1.53 11.68 6.85
N ILE A 46 1.24 10.74 5.95
CA ILE A 46 -0.13 10.40 5.56
C ILE A 46 -0.58 9.19 6.38
N SER A 47 -1.41 9.46 7.38
CA SER A 47 -2.05 8.41 8.16
C SER A 47 -2.97 7.56 7.29
N GLY A 48 -2.84 6.24 7.41
CA GLY A 48 -3.67 5.31 6.62
C GLY A 48 -3.35 5.28 5.13
N ALA A 49 -2.14 5.71 4.73
CA ALA A 49 -1.68 5.74 3.34
C ALA A 49 -2.09 4.51 2.51
N PHE A 50 -1.87 3.30 3.02
CA PHE A 50 -2.20 2.08 2.27
C PHE A 50 -3.70 1.88 2.04
N LEU A 51 -4.57 2.42 2.89
CA LEU A 51 -6.03 2.32 2.68
C LEU A 51 -6.53 3.14 1.49
N GLN A 52 -5.69 4.01 0.92
CA GLN A 52 -6.03 4.79 -0.29
C GLN A 52 -5.69 4.05 -1.60
N GLY A 53 -4.99 2.92 -1.52
CA GLY A 53 -4.72 2.09 -2.69
C GLY A 53 -5.92 1.21 -3.03
N GLU A 54 -6.46 1.34 -4.24
CA GLU A 54 -7.43 0.37 -4.78
C GLU A 54 -6.75 -0.96 -5.09
N ILE A 55 -7.43 -2.08 -4.83
CA ILE A 55 -6.86 -3.41 -5.08
C ILE A 55 -7.26 -3.87 -6.48
N ASP A 56 -6.27 -4.08 -7.34
CA ASP A 56 -6.45 -4.57 -8.73
C ASP A 56 -6.98 -6.03 -8.82
N LYS A 57 -6.83 -6.82 -7.75
CA LYS A 57 -7.22 -8.25 -7.68
C LYS A 57 -8.01 -8.55 -6.42
N ASP A 58 -8.98 -9.45 -6.49
CA ASP A 58 -9.71 -9.89 -5.31
C ASP A 58 -8.80 -10.62 -4.31
N ILE A 59 -8.70 -10.06 -3.09
CA ILE A 59 -7.93 -10.65 -1.99
C ILE A 59 -8.88 -10.95 -0.85
N TYR A 60 -8.83 -12.21 -0.41
CA TYR A 60 -9.57 -12.68 0.75
C TYR A 60 -8.59 -12.98 1.89
N ILE A 61 -8.92 -12.48 3.08
CA ILE A 61 -8.19 -12.79 4.31
C ILE A 61 -9.07 -13.61 5.24
N LYS A 62 -8.47 -14.39 6.14
CA LYS A 62 -9.22 -15.00 7.23
C LYS A 62 -9.86 -13.92 8.08
N HIS A 63 -11.08 -14.15 8.52
CA HIS A 63 -11.77 -13.23 9.42
C HIS A 63 -10.87 -13.00 10.65
N PRO A 64 -10.50 -11.75 10.99
CA PRO A 64 -9.50 -11.47 12.02
C PRO A 64 -9.93 -11.97 13.42
N GLY A 65 -11.23 -12.01 13.68
CA GLY A 65 -11.80 -12.64 14.88
C GLY A 65 -11.87 -14.17 14.86
N GLY A 66 -11.31 -14.85 13.86
CA GLY A 66 -11.26 -16.32 13.79
C GLY A 66 -12.62 -17.02 13.72
N LYS A 67 -13.66 -16.34 13.23
CA LYS A 67 -15.02 -16.89 13.17
C LYS A 67 -15.09 -18.05 12.19
N LEU A 68 -15.88 -19.06 12.56
CA LEU A 68 -16.27 -20.15 11.69
C LEU A 68 -17.68 -19.89 11.14
N ASP A 69 -17.91 -20.32 9.91
CA ASP A 69 -19.24 -20.32 9.32
C ASP A 69 -20.15 -21.26 10.13
N PRO A 70 -21.30 -20.79 10.65
CA PRO A 70 -22.19 -21.62 11.47
C PRO A 70 -22.79 -22.84 10.73
N THR A 71 -22.82 -22.78 9.39
CA THR A 71 -23.41 -23.81 8.52
C THR A 71 -22.39 -24.83 8.09
N THR A 72 -21.19 -24.38 7.67
CA THR A 72 -20.16 -25.27 7.11
C THR A 72 -19.07 -25.64 8.12
N GLY A 73 -18.92 -24.88 9.22
CA GLY A 73 -17.84 -25.04 10.19
C GLY A 73 -16.46 -24.57 9.67
N GLU A 74 -16.39 -24.02 8.46
CA GLU A 74 -15.14 -23.57 7.86
C GLU A 74 -14.75 -22.15 8.33
N PRO A 75 -13.45 -21.79 8.30
CA PRO A 75 -13.03 -20.43 8.62
C PRO A 75 -13.66 -19.39 7.70
N MET A 76 -14.35 -18.41 8.28
CA MET A 76 -14.89 -17.29 7.52
C MET A 76 -13.76 -16.47 6.89
N THR A 77 -14.02 -15.93 5.70
CA THR A 77 -13.10 -15.04 5.00
C THR A 77 -13.74 -13.67 4.79
N CYS A 78 -12.91 -12.63 4.70
CA CYS A 78 -13.31 -11.28 4.37
C CYS A 78 -12.63 -10.86 3.08
N LYS A 79 -13.40 -10.29 2.15
CA LYS A 79 -12.84 -9.63 0.96
C LYS A 79 -12.30 -8.27 1.35
N LEU A 80 -11.06 -7.98 0.98
CA LEU A 80 -10.49 -6.64 1.13
C LEU A 80 -11.05 -5.73 0.03
N VAL A 81 -11.54 -4.57 0.43
CA VAL A 81 -12.06 -3.51 -0.48
C VAL A 81 -11.02 -2.43 -0.79
N ALA A 82 -9.97 -2.33 0.03
CA ALA A 82 -8.88 -1.39 -0.11
C ALA A 82 -7.58 -2.06 0.36
N SER A 83 -6.44 -1.59 -0.16
CA SER A 83 -5.14 -2.15 0.19
C SER A 83 -4.86 -1.97 1.68
N ALA A 84 -4.24 -2.98 2.30
CA ALA A 84 -4.08 -3.04 3.74
C ALA A 84 -2.62 -3.24 4.12
N TYR A 85 -2.27 -2.95 5.37
CA TYR A 85 -0.95 -3.26 5.90
C TYR A 85 -0.66 -4.77 5.78
N GLY A 86 0.54 -5.11 5.29
CA GLY A 86 1.00 -6.49 5.15
C GLY A 86 0.76 -7.14 3.78
N LEU A 87 0.02 -6.50 2.86
CA LEU A 87 0.03 -6.95 1.46
C LEU A 87 1.30 -6.49 0.77
N LYS A 88 1.88 -7.36 -0.06
CA LYS A 88 3.13 -7.05 -0.78
C LYS A 88 2.99 -5.88 -1.76
N GLN A 89 1.80 -5.68 -2.33
CA GLN A 89 1.51 -4.61 -3.28
C GLN A 89 1.09 -3.28 -2.67
N SER A 90 0.77 -3.21 -1.37
CA SER A 90 0.17 -2.00 -0.76
C SER A 90 1.00 -0.72 -0.94
N PRO A 91 2.34 -0.74 -0.78
CA PRO A 91 3.16 0.46 -1.00
C PRO A 91 3.04 1.04 -2.41
N LYS A 92 2.96 0.16 -3.41
CA LYS A 92 2.80 0.56 -4.80
C LYS A 92 1.42 1.15 -5.09
N LEU A 93 0.38 0.49 -4.59
CA LEU A 93 -1.00 0.95 -4.78
C LEU A 93 -1.20 2.34 -4.17
N PHE A 94 -0.62 2.57 -2.99
CA PHE A 94 -0.58 3.91 -2.41
C PHE A 94 0.18 4.91 -3.29
N ALA A 95 1.37 4.56 -3.79
CA ALA A 95 2.12 5.46 -4.67
C ALA A 95 1.36 5.83 -5.96
N LYS A 96 0.62 4.87 -6.54
CA LYS A 96 -0.28 5.13 -7.68
C LYS A 96 -1.40 6.09 -7.30
N ALA A 97 -2.09 5.85 -6.18
CA ALA A 97 -3.17 6.70 -5.69
C ALA A 97 -2.67 8.13 -5.45
N LEU A 98 -1.53 8.27 -4.76
CA LEU A 98 -0.91 9.57 -4.49
C LEU A 98 -0.54 10.31 -5.78
N GLN A 99 0.00 9.62 -6.78
CA GLN A 99 0.29 10.22 -8.08
C GLN A 99 -0.97 10.65 -8.85
N ALA A 100 -2.06 9.90 -8.74
CA ALA A 100 -3.33 10.27 -9.36
C ALA A 100 -3.88 11.56 -8.74
N GLU A 101 -3.88 11.66 -7.41
CA GLU A 101 -4.32 12.85 -6.67
C GLU A 101 -3.51 14.11 -7.03
N PHE A 102 -2.20 14.02 -7.21
CA PHE A 102 -1.39 15.17 -7.60
C PHE A 102 -1.51 15.55 -9.10
N LYS A 103 -2.02 14.65 -9.95
CA LYS A 103 -2.23 14.92 -11.38
C LYS A 103 -3.63 15.44 -11.70
N SER A 104 -4.59 15.23 -10.81
CA SER A 104 -5.97 15.71 -10.95
C SER A 104 -6.16 17.15 -10.47
N GLY A 105 -5.18 17.72 -9.78
CA GLY A 105 -5.14 19.12 -9.31
C GLY A 105 -4.55 20.12 -10.30
#